data_AF-T1L3Y4-F1
#
_entry.id   AF-T1L3Y4-F1
#
_cell.length_a   1.000
_cell.length_b   1.000
_cell.length_c   1.000
_cell.angle_alpha   90.00
_cell.angle_beta   90.00
_cell.angle_gamma   90.00
#
_symmetry.space_group_name_H-M   'P 1'
#
loop_
_entity.id
_entity.type
_entity.pdbx_description
1 polymer ?
#
loop_
_entity_poly.entity_id
_entity_poly.type
_entity_poly.pdbx_seq_one_letter_code
_entity_poly.pdbx_strand_id
1 'polypeptide(L)'
;MYRTLHFRYVNSRRFKDLENLLYDGAILLLDRQQHNSGADLANLFIDTLSKDTDMKEAMKDEQEANNLSIRIGELLSRIPADTPERMKYTGEVLKLNSKIFPMQRIRRQFALILWKEKNYVDSRKHFLHASYTCGEDCALMLIEYHVDSGYKSEADLFIAQFILQLLCIKTSSSANIEEIKQPLTSSLSSSDVASSSSTSSDISHNCNLNNISPKSNQHAYAIVILQHYLAKHPLISKSDPPSTLPLINFLWFLLIAIEGGKTSTFNVLLDKYGPVLNRDPAYKEYLQRIGELYFGIRPVHSNRGGFGGFLSNFLQSFVEDNDDDSNDDEDGGDSSSTGVNTASGSAEQSANNSRTSLSARQNLQQSEDLD
;
A
#
# COMPACT_ATOMS: atom_id res chain seq x y z
N MET A 1 -9.97 -32.34 16.37
CA MET A 1 -8.61 -32.81 16.72
C MET A 1 -7.61 -31.65 16.72
N TYR A 2 -7.44 -30.92 15.60
CA TYR A 2 -6.51 -29.76 15.53
C TYR A 2 -6.70 -28.75 16.67
N ARG A 3 -7.93 -28.31 16.96
CA ARG A 3 -8.23 -27.41 18.10
C ARG A 3 -7.81 -27.97 19.46
N THR A 4 -7.98 -29.28 19.68
CA THR A 4 -7.55 -29.94 20.92
C THR A 4 -6.03 -29.97 21.03
N LEU A 5 -5.34 -30.26 19.93
CA LEU A 5 -3.88 -30.21 19.88
C LEU A 5 -3.37 -28.77 20.09
N HIS A 6 -4.04 -27.77 19.50
CA HIS A 6 -3.72 -26.36 19.72
C HIS A 6 -3.62 -26.02 21.21
N PHE A 7 -4.67 -26.27 22.00
CA PHE A 7 -4.63 -25.98 23.44
C PHE A 7 -3.53 -26.77 24.17
N ARG A 8 -3.30 -28.02 23.80
CA ARG A 8 -2.23 -28.83 24.40
C ARG A 8 -0.83 -28.27 24.12
N TYR A 9 -0.57 -27.85 22.88
CA TYR A 9 0.73 -27.35 22.46
C TYR A 9 0.99 -25.94 22.99
N VAL A 10 -0.04 -25.07 23.02
CA VAL A 10 0.02 -23.75 23.67
C VAL A 10 0.40 -23.90 25.14
N ASN A 11 -0.29 -24.79 25.89
CA ASN A 11 0.03 -25.05 27.29
C ASN A 11 1.44 -25.63 27.49
N SER A 12 1.96 -26.34 26.49
CA SER A 12 3.32 -26.91 26.50
C SER A 12 4.38 -25.96 25.93
N ARG A 13 4.01 -24.73 25.54
CA ARG A 13 4.86 -23.73 24.85
C ARG A 13 5.59 -24.25 23.60
N ARG A 14 4.99 -25.21 22.89
CA ARG A 14 5.54 -25.77 21.65
C ARG A 14 4.99 -25.04 20.42
N PHE A 15 5.31 -23.76 20.30
CA PHE A 15 4.73 -22.89 19.27
C PHE A 15 5.18 -23.26 17.86
N LYS A 16 6.48 -23.48 17.63
CA LYS A 16 7.00 -23.86 16.29
C LYS A 16 6.38 -25.13 15.71
N ASP A 17 6.19 -26.16 16.53
CA ASP A 17 5.53 -27.40 16.10
C ASP A 17 4.05 -27.18 15.81
N LEU A 18 3.40 -26.33 16.62
CA LEU A 18 1.99 -26.00 16.46
C LEU A 18 1.75 -25.16 15.20
N GLU A 19 2.63 -24.19 14.94
CA GLU A 19 2.62 -23.37 13.75
C GLU A 19 2.64 -24.24 12.48
N ASN A 20 3.58 -25.18 12.38
CA ASN A 20 3.67 -26.11 11.26
C ASN A 20 2.42 -26.99 11.15
N LEU A 21 1.96 -27.55 12.27
CA LEU A 21 0.76 -28.39 12.30
C LEU A 21 -0.50 -27.65 11.81
N LEU A 22 -0.70 -26.40 12.24
CA LEU A 22 -1.86 -25.59 11.87
C LEU A 22 -1.78 -25.15 10.41
N TYR A 23 -0.61 -24.74 9.96
CA TYR A 23 -0.38 -24.37 8.57
C TYR A 23 -0.65 -25.55 7.62
N ASP A 24 0.01 -26.69 7.85
CA ASP A 24 -0.15 -27.88 7.01
C ASP A 24 -1.60 -28.39 7.04
N GLY A 25 -2.23 -28.33 8.22
CA GLY A 25 -3.65 -28.66 8.39
C GLY A 25 -4.58 -27.71 7.63
N ALA A 26 -4.31 -26.41 7.67
CA ALA A 26 -5.09 -25.41 6.95
C ALA A 26 -4.98 -25.60 5.43
N ILE A 27 -3.76 -25.76 4.90
CA ILE A 27 -3.51 -26.05 3.49
C ILE A 27 -4.27 -27.31 3.05
N LEU A 28 -4.13 -28.41 3.80
CA LEU A 28 -4.80 -29.67 3.49
C LEU A 28 -6.33 -29.51 3.43
N LEU A 29 -6.93 -28.80 4.38
CA LEU A 29 -8.39 -28.61 4.41
C LEU A 29 -8.87 -27.70 3.28
N LEU A 30 -8.15 -26.61 3.00
CA LEU A 30 -8.47 -25.69 1.92
C LEU A 30 -8.37 -26.40 0.55
N ASP A 31 -7.32 -27.18 0.32
CA ASP A 31 -7.13 -27.96 -0.91
C ASP A 31 -8.22 -29.04 -1.10
N ARG A 32 -8.85 -29.50 0.01
CA ARG A 32 -9.99 -30.43 0.01
C ARG A 32 -11.34 -29.73 0.02
N GLN A 33 -11.39 -28.45 -0.29
CA GLN A 33 -12.60 -27.61 -0.35
C GLN A 33 -13.36 -27.51 0.98
N GLN A 34 -12.72 -27.84 2.10
CA GLN A 34 -13.28 -27.66 3.45
C GLN A 34 -12.98 -26.22 3.91
N HIS A 35 -13.49 -25.23 3.16
CA HIS A 35 -13.09 -23.83 3.27
C HIS A 35 -13.28 -23.26 4.69
N ASN A 36 -14.42 -23.53 5.32
CA ASN A 36 -14.73 -22.99 6.65
C ASN A 36 -13.75 -23.51 7.72
N SER A 37 -13.46 -24.83 7.70
CA SER A 37 -12.52 -25.43 8.64
C SER A 37 -11.08 -25.07 8.33
N GLY A 38 -10.71 -25.00 7.05
CA GLY A 38 -9.38 -24.56 6.62
C GLY A 38 -9.11 -23.11 7.02
N ALA A 39 -10.09 -22.21 6.84
CA ALA A 39 -9.98 -20.83 7.27
C ALA A 39 -9.99 -20.67 8.80
N ASP A 40 -10.72 -21.49 9.57
CA ASP A 40 -10.61 -21.52 11.04
C ASP A 40 -9.17 -21.89 11.46
N LEU A 41 -8.57 -22.90 10.84
CA LEU A 41 -7.17 -23.26 11.11
C LEU A 41 -6.18 -22.17 10.68
N ALA A 42 -6.42 -21.50 9.56
CA ALA A 42 -5.61 -20.36 9.11
C ALA A 42 -5.67 -19.21 10.13
N ASN A 43 -6.85 -18.90 10.69
CA ASN A 43 -6.99 -17.90 11.75
C ASN A 43 -6.30 -18.34 13.05
N LEU A 44 -6.41 -19.63 13.43
CA LEU A 44 -5.68 -20.17 14.59
C LEU A 44 -4.17 -20.12 14.41
N PHE A 45 -3.68 -20.31 13.18
CA PHE A 45 -2.28 -20.13 12.84
C PHE A 45 -1.83 -18.69 13.13
N ILE A 46 -2.59 -17.68 12.69
CA ILE A 46 -2.29 -16.26 12.99
C ILE A 46 -2.35 -15.96 14.49
N ASP A 47 -3.38 -16.45 15.20
CA ASP A 47 -3.48 -16.32 16.66
C ASP A 47 -2.30 -16.95 17.40
N THR A 48 -1.80 -18.09 16.90
CA THR A 48 -0.62 -18.77 17.45
C THR A 48 0.63 -17.91 17.29
N LEU A 49 0.84 -17.30 16.12
CA LEU A 49 1.98 -16.41 15.87
C LEU A 49 1.96 -15.21 16.84
N SER A 50 0.80 -14.57 17.04
CA SER A 50 0.66 -13.42 17.95
C SER A 50 0.99 -13.75 19.41
N LYS A 51 0.81 -15.01 19.82
CA LYS A 51 1.07 -15.48 21.19
C LYS A 51 2.49 -15.99 21.40
N ASP A 52 3.22 -16.28 20.33
CA ASP A 52 4.57 -16.79 20.41
C ASP A 52 5.56 -15.66 20.72
N THR A 53 6.10 -15.69 21.95
CA THR A 53 7.06 -14.70 22.45
C THR A 53 8.39 -14.71 21.69
N ASP A 54 8.73 -15.82 21.05
CA ASP A 54 10.01 -16.02 20.37
C ASP A 54 9.99 -15.45 18.94
N MET A 55 8.81 -15.08 18.42
CA MET A 55 8.65 -14.50 17.09
C MET A 55 9.45 -13.21 16.90
N LYS A 56 9.58 -12.38 17.94
CA LYS A 56 10.38 -11.16 17.87
C LYS A 56 11.85 -11.43 17.53
N GLU A 57 12.40 -12.54 18.03
CA GLU A 57 13.77 -12.93 17.69
C GLU A 57 13.82 -13.61 16.33
N ALA A 58 12.88 -14.51 16.04
CA ALA A 58 12.82 -15.23 14.77
C ALA A 58 12.68 -14.28 13.56
N MET A 59 11.90 -13.20 13.68
CA MET A 59 11.67 -12.24 12.60
C MET A 59 12.87 -11.33 12.30
N LYS A 60 13.95 -11.40 13.09
CA LYS A 60 15.22 -10.77 12.71
C LYS A 60 15.92 -11.52 11.58
N ASP A 61 15.66 -12.82 11.42
CA ASP A 61 16.13 -13.59 10.28
C ASP A 61 15.26 -13.24 9.06
N GLU A 62 15.90 -12.64 8.06
CA GLU A 62 15.23 -12.21 6.83
C GLU A 62 14.60 -13.39 6.08
N GLN A 63 15.25 -14.55 6.09
CA GLN A 63 14.73 -15.73 5.40
C GLN A 63 13.47 -16.25 6.08
N GLU A 64 13.45 -16.28 7.41
CA GLU A 64 12.27 -16.71 8.18
C GLU A 64 11.11 -15.73 8.00
N ALA A 65 11.39 -14.43 8.06
CA ALA A 65 10.42 -13.37 7.78
C ALA A 65 9.83 -13.50 6.37
N ASN A 66 10.67 -13.80 5.37
CA ASN A 66 10.23 -14.03 4.00
C ASN A 66 9.35 -15.29 3.89
N ASN A 67 9.80 -16.42 4.45
CA ASN A 67 9.06 -17.68 4.45
C ASN A 67 7.69 -17.53 5.12
N LEU A 68 7.63 -16.83 6.25
CA LEU A 68 6.38 -16.56 6.96
C LEU A 68 5.42 -15.73 6.09
N SER A 69 5.93 -14.68 5.45
CA SER A 69 5.10 -13.84 4.55
C SER A 69 4.51 -14.65 3.40
N ILE A 70 5.28 -15.57 2.82
CA ILE A 70 4.83 -16.47 1.76
C ILE A 70 3.73 -17.40 2.28
N ARG A 71 3.91 -18.03 3.44
CA ARG A 71 2.90 -18.92 4.06
C ARG A 71 1.58 -18.20 4.33
N ILE A 72 1.65 -16.97 4.84
CA ILE A 72 0.46 -16.13 5.07
C ILE A 72 -0.25 -15.80 3.75
N GLY A 73 0.49 -15.41 2.71
CA GLY A 73 -0.09 -15.21 1.37
C GLY A 73 -0.67 -16.51 0.78
N GLU A 74 0.03 -17.61 0.97
CA GLU A 74 -0.35 -18.93 0.47
C GLU A 74 -1.72 -19.38 1.01
N LEU A 75 -1.95 -19.14 2.30
CA LEU A 75 -3.27 -19.35 2.93
C LEU A 75 -4.34 -18.43 2.31
N LEU A 76 -4.08 -17.13 2.17
CA LEU A 76 -5.03 -16.20 1.54
C LEU A 76 -5.44 -16.67 0.14
N SER A 77 -4.47 -17.11 -0.68
CA SER A 77 -4.71 -17.54 -2.06
C SER A 77 -5.60 -18.78 -2.19
N ARG A 78 -5.72 -19.57 -1.12
CA ARG A 78 -6.53 -20.80 -1.06
C ARG A 78 -7.90 -20.58 -0.44
N ILE A 79 -8.07 -19.50 0.34
CA ILE A 79 -9.38 -19.11 0.82
C ILE A 79 -10.13 -18.43 -0.35
N PRO A 80 -11.34 -18.90 -0.73
CA PRO A 80 -12.04 -18.32 -1.87
C PRO A 80 -12.34 -16.83 -1.70
N ALA A 81 -12.27 -16.06 -2.78
CA ALA A 81 -12.32 -14.60 -2.76
C ALA A 81 -13.63 -14.03 -2.17
N ASP A 82 -14.75 -14.67 -2.47
CA ASP A 82 -16.09 -14.16 -2.17
C ASP A 82 -16.63 -14.58 -0.79
N THR A 83 -15.75 -15.04 0.12
CA THR A 83 -16.18 -15.57 1.41
C THR A 83 -15.90 -14.63 2.58
N PRO A 84 -16.79 -14.55 3.58
CA PRO A 84 -16.54 -13.76 4.78
C PRO A 84 -15.33 -14.26 5.57
N GLU A 85 -15.00 -15.55 5.47
CA GLU A 85 -13.80 -16.13 6.06
C GLU A 85 -12.51 -15.48 5.53
N ARG A 86 -12.47 -15.11 4.25
CA ARG A 86 -11.31 -14.43 3.66
C ARG A 86 -11.14 -13.03 4.20
N MET A 87 -12.24 -12.27 4.29
CA MET A 87 -12.23 -10.94 4.89
C MET A 87 -11.78 -10.99 6.36
N LYS A 88 -12.30 -11.98 7.12
CA LYS A 88 -11.89 -12.21 8.50
C LYS A 88 -10.40 -12.53 8.60
N TYR A 89 -9.91 -13.48 7.80
CA TYR A 89 -8.49 -13.86 7.79
C TYR A 89 -7.59 -12.68 7.47
N THR A 90 -7.89 -11.92 6.41
CA THR A 90 -7.18 -10.69 6.06
C THR A 90 -7.17 -9.71 7.24
N GLY A 91 -8.33 -9.45 7.86
CA GLY A 91 -8.43 -8.56 9.00
C GLY A 91 -7.58 -8.99 10.20
N GLU A 92 -7.56 -10.28 10.54
CA GLU A 92 -6.72 -10.80 11.63
C GLU A 92 -5.22 -10.71 11.32
N VAL A 93 -4.82 -10.96 10.06
CA VAL A 93 -3.41 -10.80 9.64
C VAL A 93 -2.95 -9.35 9.77
N LEU A 94 -3.80 -8.37 9.44
CA LEU A 94 -3.43 -6.97 9.49
C LEU A 94 -3.31 -6.41 10.91
N LYS A 95 -3.90 -7.08 11.91
CA LYS A 95 -3.75 -6.74 13.34
C LYS A 95 -2.43 -7.21 13.95
N LEU A 96 -1.63 -7.98 13.21
CA LEU A 96 -0.31 -8.43 13.70
C LEU A 96 0.58 -7.22 14.00
N ASN A 97 1.33 -7.29 15.12
CA ASN A 97 2.17 -6.19 15.57
C ASN A 97 3.23 -5.82 14.52
N SER A 98 3.11 -4.62 13.95
CA SER A 98 3.97 -4.14 12.84
C SER A 98 5.44 -3.95 13.22
N LYS A 99 5.78 -3.91 14.51
CA LYS A 99 7.16 -3.86 15.03
C LYS A 99 7.82 -5.24 15.08
N ILE A 100 7.02 -6.31 15.12
CA ILE A 100 7.50 -7.70 15.23
C ILE A 100 7.46 -8.37 13.86
N PHE A 101 6.34 -8.25 13.16
CA PHE A 101 6.08 -9.01 11.95
C PHE A 101 6.38 -8.20 10.68
N PRO A 102 6.78 -8.86 9.57
CA PRO A 102 7.18 -8.20 8.33
C PRO A 102 5.96 -7.72 7.52
N MET A 103 5.21 -6.76 8.05
CA MET A 103 3.94 -6.29 7.50
C MET A 103 4.05 -5.84 6.04
N GLN A 104 5.11 -5.13 5.67
CA GLN A 104 5.30 -4.68 4.28
C GLN A 104 5.47 -5.84 3.30
N ARG A 105 6.10 -6.95 3.72
CA ARG A 105 6.26 -8.16 2.89
C ARG A 105 4.93 -8.90 2.77
N ILE A 106 4.18 -9.00 3.87
CA ILE A 106 2.84 -9.61 3.88
C ILE A 106 1.88 -8.82 2.98
N ARG A 107 1.88 -7.49 3.08
CA ARG A 107 1.09 -6.59 2.21
C ARG A 107 1.41 -6.84 0.74
N ARG A 108 2.69 -6.97 0.37
CA ARG A 108 3.10 -7.33 -1.00
C ARG A 108 2.48 -8.66 -1.45
N GLN A 109 2.52 -9.71 -0.63
CA GLN A 109 1.93 -11.01 -0.99
C GLN A 109 0.43 -10.88 -1.26
N PHE A 110 -0.30 -10.17 -0.39
CA PHE A 110 -1.73 -9.92 -0.57
C PHE A 110 -2.00 -9.14 -1.86
N ALA A 111 -1.20 -8.11 -2.12
CA ALA A 111 -1.34 -7.30 -3.31
C ALA A 111 -1.15 -8.11 -4.61
N LEU A 112 -0.16 -8.99 -4.66
CA LEU A 112 0.11 -9.87 -5.79
C LEU A 112 -1.03 -10.88 -6.03
N ILE A 113 -1.57 -11.47 -4.96
CA ILE A 113 -2.69 -12.42 -5.04
C ILE A 113 -3.95 -11.70 -5.57
N LEU A 114 -4.29 -10.56 -4.99
CA LEU A 114 -5.45 -9.77 -5.39
C LEU A 114 -5.32 -9.24 -6.83
N TRP A 115 -4.09 -8.88 -7.25
CA TRP A 115 -3.83 -8.50 -8.63
C TRP A 115 -4.08 -9.67 -9.58
N LYS A 116 -3.56 -10.87 -9.27
CA LYS A 116 -3.81 -12.09 -10.05
C LYS A 116 -5.31 -12.41 -10.17
N GLU A 117 -6.08 -12.07 -9.14
CA GLU A 117 -7.55 -12.22 -9.09
C GLU A 117 -8.31 -11.06 -9.75
N LYS A 118 -7.60 -10.08 -10.36
CA LYS A 118 -8.19 -8.88 -10.98
C LYS A 118 -8.95 -7.97 -10.00
N ASN A 119 -8.76 -8.17 -8.69
CA ASN A 119 -9.23 -7.23 -7.68
C ASN A 119 -8.20 -6.09 -7.53
N TYR A 120 -8.17 -5.22 -8.54
CA TYR A 120 -7.25 -4.10 -8.61
C TYR A 120 -7.41 -3.10 -7.46
N VAL A 121 -8.64 -2.88 -7.02
CA VAL A 121 -8.95 -1.90 -5.98
C VAL A 121 -8.27 -2.29 -4.67
N ASP A 122 -8.44 -3.54 -4.22
CA ASP A 122 -7.82 -3.99 -2.99
C ASP A 122 -6.32 -4.28 -3.17
N SER A 123 -5.91 -4.79 -4.33
CA SER A 123 -4.49 -4.92 -4.66
C SER A 123 -3.73 -3.60 -4.52
N ARG A 124 -4.27 -2.52 -5.11
CA ARG A 124 -3.71 -1.17 -5.01
C ARG A 124 -3.60 -0.68 -3.56
N LYS A 125 -4.61 -0.95 -2.73
CA LYS A 125 -4.56 -0.59 -1.29
C LYS A 125 -3.40 -1.31 -0.59
N HIS A 126 -3.21 -2.60 -0.84
CA HIS A 126 -2.11 -3.36 -0.24
C HIS A 126 -0.73 -2.91 -0.77
N PHE A 127 -0.60 -2.66 -2.08
CA PHE A 127 0.63 -2.12 -2.67
C PHE A 127 1.01 -0.76 -2.08
N LEU A 128 0.04 0.07 -1.70
CA LEU A 128 0.28 1.37 -1.08
C LEU A 128 1.08 1.29 0.24
N HIS A 129 0.95 0.16 0.96
CA HIS A 129 1.65 -0.12 2.22
C HIS A 129 2.77 -1.16 2.08
N ALA A 130 3.10 -1.57 0.86
CA ALA A 130 4.16 -2.52 0.60
C ALA A 130 5.55 -1.86 0.61
N SER A 131 6.59 -2.67 0.60
CA SER A 131 7.98 -2.18 0.55
C SER A 131 8.33 -1.61 -0.83
N TYR A 132 9.23 -0.63 -0.86
CA TYR A 132 9.66 0.01 -2.11
C TYR A 132 10.31 -0.94 -3.13
N THR A 133 10.82 -2.08 -2.66
CA THR A 133 11.45 -3.12 -3.47
C THR A 133 10.49 -3.78 -4.47
N CYS A 134 9.17 -3.64 -4.28
CA CYS A 134 8.16 -4.15 -5.22
C CYS A 134 7.59 -3.08 -6.17
N GLY A 135 8.29 -1.96 -6.37
CA GLY A 135 7.85 -0.88 -7.26
C GLY A 135 7.61 -1.30 -8.71
N GLU A 136 8.33 -2.30 -9.20
CA GLU A 136 8.07 -2.88 -10.51
C GLU A 136 6.72 -3.61 -10.56
N ASP A 137 6.43 -4.49 -9.59
CA ASP A 137 5.16 -5.21 -9.46
C ASP A 137 3.99 -4.22 -9.33
N CYS A 138 4.14 -3.19 -8.49
CA CYS A 138 3.13 -2.15 -8.31
C CYS A 138 2.88 -1.35 -9.59
N ALA A 139 3.94 -0.98 -10.32
CA ALA A 139 3.81 -0.24 -11.57
C ALA A 139 3.10 -1.09 -12.64
N LEU A 140 3.44 -2.38 -12.75
CA LEU A 140 2.77 -3.31 -13.65
C LEU A 140 1.30 -3.47 -13.30
N MET A 141 0.96 -3.63 -12.01
CA MET A 141 -0.42 -3.68 -11.55
C MET A 141 -1.19 -2.42 -11.93
N LEU A 142 -0.61 -1.22 -11.75
CA LEU A 142 -1.26 0.05 -12.12
C LEU A 142 -1.45 0.18 -13.65
N ILE A 143 -0.48 -0.26 -14.45
CA ILE A 143 -0.58 -0.28 -15.92
C ILE A 143 -1.72 -1.20 -16.34
N GLU A 144 -1.76 -2.43 -15.81
CA GLU A 144 -2.78 -3.40 -16.14
C GLU A 144 -4.17 -2.92 -15.70
N TYR A 145 -4.25 -2.33 -14.50
CA TYR A 145 -5.50 -1.74 -14.02
C TYR A 145 -5.98 -0.60 -14.93
N HIS A 146 -5.08 0.28 -15.37
CA HIS A 146 -5.42 1.33 -16.33
C HIS A 146 -5.89 0.77 -17.67
N VAL A 147 -5.19 -0.21 -18.23
CA VAL A 147 -5.51 -0.80 -19.54
C VAL A 147 -6.84 -1.53 -19.51
N ASP A 148 -7.13 -2.26 -18.42
CA ASP A 148 -8.34 -3.06 -18.29
C ASP A 148 -9.59 -2.23 -17.90
N SER A 149 -9.42 -1.13 -17.16
CA SER A 149 -10.55 -0.41 -16.52
C SER A 149 -10.57 1.11 -16.71
N GLY A 150 -9.55 1.71 -17.31
CA GLY A 150 -9.40 3.16 -17.45
C GLY A 150 -9.53 3.68 -18.88
N TYR A 151 -9.77 5.00 -19.02
CA TYR A 151 -9.72 5.64 -20.34
C TYR A 151 -8.27 5.91 -20.76
N LYS A 152 -7.97 5.83 -22.06
CA LYS A 152 -6.61 6.09 -22.60
C LYS A 152 -6.00 7.42 -22.15
N SER A 153 -6.83 8.45 -21.95
CA SER A 153 -6.44 9.80 -21.50
C SER A 153 -6.14 9.90 -20.00
N GLU A 154 -6.39 8.85 -19.22
CA GLU A 154 -6.26 8.84 -17.76
C GLU A 154 -5.00 8.10 -17.28
N ALA A 155 -4.15 7.62 -18.20
CA ALA A 155 -2.93 6.89 -17.86
C ALA A 155 -2.04 7.66 -16.86
N ASP A 156 -1.99 8.99 -16.97
CA ASP A 156 -1.24 9.84 -16.05
C ASP A 156 -1.94 10.04 -14.70
N LEU A 157 -3.28 9.96 -14.64
CA LEU A 157 -4.04 10.08 -13.39
C LEU A 157 -3.87 8.85 -12.49
N PHE A 158 -3.78 7.65 -13.05
CA PHE A 158 -3.61 6.42 -12.27
C PHE A 158 -2.32 6.46 -11.45
N ILE A 159 -1.20 6.79 -12.10
CA ILE A 159 0.09 6.91 -11.44
C ILE A 159 0.18 8.13 -10.52
N ALA A 160 -0.39 9.28 -10.93
CA ALA A 160 -0.41 10.48 -10.10
C ALA A 160 -1.18 10.25 -8.80
N GLN A 161 -2.37 9.67 -8.88
CA GLN A 161 -3.18 9.37 -7.70
C GLN A 161 -2.44 8.42 -6.75
N PHE A 162 -1.77 7.39 -7.28
CA PHE A 162 -0.99 6.47 -6.45
C PHE A 162 0.20 7.16 -5.77
N ILE A 163 1.04 7.86 -6.53
CA ILE A 163 2.24 8.52 -6.01
C ILE A 163 1.88 9.58 -4.97
N LEU A 164 0.87 10.41 -5.25
CA LEU A 164 0.46 11.45 -4.31
C LEU A 164 -0.07 10.86 -3.00
N GLN A 165 -0.91 9.81 -3.07
CA GLN A 165 -1.39 9.11 -1.86
C GLN A 165 -0.24 8.45 -1.09
N LEU A 166 0.68 7.79 -1.80
CA LEU A 166 1.85 7.14 -1.20
C LEU A 166 2.72 8.14 -0.43
N LEU A 167 2.97 9.32 -1.01
CA LEU A 167 3.76 10.37 -0.36
C LEU A 167 3.06 10.98 0.85
N CYS A 168 1.72 10.88 0.97
CA CYS A 168 0.99 11.33 2.15
C CYS A 168 1.13 10.41 3.37
N ILE A 169 1.55 9.15 3.18
CA ILE A 169 1.65 8.16 4.26
C ILE A 169 2.90 8.48 5.09
N LYS A 170 2.68 8.73 6.38
CA LYS A 170 3.75 8.87 7.37
C LYS A 170 4.08 7.48 7.92
N THR A 171 5.29 6.98 7.72
CA THR A 171 5.75 5.79 8.47
C THR A 171 6.54 6.21 9.70
N SER A 172 6.17 5.63 10.85
CA SER A 172 6.79 5.84 12.17
C SER A 172 8.23 5.33 12.25
N SER A 173 8.69 4.53 11.28
CA SER A 173 10.09 4.17 11.13
C SER A 173 10.87 5.34 10.51
N SER A 174 11.57 6.09 11.35
CA SER A 174 12.78 6.80 10.96
C SER A 174 13.59 5.87 10.07
N ALA A 175 13.71 6.19 8.79
CA ALA A 175 14.40 5.35 7.83
C ALA A 175 15.81 5.01 8.35
N ASN A 176 16.16 3.72 8.36
CA ASN A 176 17.56 3.33 8.32
C ASN A 176 18.05 3.71 6.90
N ILE A 177 18.47 4.97 6.77
CA ILE A 177 18.97 5.58 5.53
C ILE A 177 20.20 4.81 4.96
N GLU A 178 20.78 3.90 5.74
CA GLU A 178 21.91 3.06 5.31
C GLU A 178 21.53 1.98 4.28
N GLU A 179 20.29 1.49 4.26
CA GLU A 179 19.85 0.45 3.29
C GLU A 179 19.55 1.06 1.90
N ILE A 180 19.32 2.38 1.84
CA ILE A 180 19.01 3.15 0.62
C ILE A 180 20.28 3.39 -0.25
N LYS A 181 21.47 3.05 0.25
CA LYS A 181 22.75 3.29 -0.45
C LYS A 181 23.17 2.19 -1.43
N GLN A 182 22.47 1.05 -1.51
CA GLN A 182 22.74 0.10 -2.59
C GLN A 182 22.23 0.68 -3.91
N PRO A 183 23.04 0.69 -4.97
CA PRO A 183 22.71 1.40 -6.19
C PRO A 183 21.44 0.80 -6.80
N LEU A 184 20.50 1.69 -7.14
CA LEU A 184 19.21 1.46 -7.80
C LEU A 184 19.35 0.85 -9.23
N THR A 185 20.47 0.19 -9.52
CA THR A 185 20.93 -0.20 -10.85
C THR A 185 21.29 -1.69 -10.88
N SER A 186 20.32 -2.59 -10.92
CA SER A 186 20.61 -3.99 -11.27
C SER A 186 19.62 -4.62 -12.25
N SER A 187 18.60 -3.90 -12.72
CA SER A 187 17.58 -4.48 -13.62
C SER A 187 17.36 -3.75 -14.95
N LEU A 188 18.08 -2.64 -15.23
CA LEU A 188 18.10 -2.01 -16.56
C LEU A 188 19.39 -2.39 -17.30
N SER A 189 19.50 -3.65 -17.74
CA SER A 189 20.51 -4.03 -18.74
C SER A 189 19.91 -4.88 -19.85
N SER A 190 19.85 -4.28 -21.04
CA SER A 190 19.91 -4.81 -22.42
C SER A 190 19.14 -3.81 -23.32
N SER A 191 19.64 -3.29 -24.44
CA SER A 191 20.67 -3.76 -25.39
C SER A 191 21.18 -2.59 -26.27
N ASP A 192 22.44 -2.69 -26.67
CA ASP A 192 23.15 -2.09 -27.82
C ASP A 192 22.40 -1.14 -28.77
N VAL A 193 22.93 0.08 -29.00
CA VAL A 193 23.33 0.58 -30.34
C VAL A 193 24.49 1.60 -30.19
N ALA A 194 25.45 1.47 -31.11
CA ALA A 194 26.74 2.14 -31.19
C ALA A 194 26.74 3.68 -31.27
N SER A 195 27.91 4.19 -30.90
CA SER A 195 28.41 5.57 -30.91
C SER A 195 28.35 6.31 -32.26
N SER A 196 27.97 7.59 -32.21
CA SER A 196 28.68 8.65 -32.95
C SER A 196 28.43 10.03 -32.33
N SER A 197 29.53 10.77 -32.17
CA SER A 197 29.71 12.10 -31.59
C SER A 197 28.99 13.25 -32.30
N SER A 198 28.41 14.20 -31.54
CA SER A 198 28.55 15.65 -31.75
C SER A 198 27.76 16.48 -30.72
N THR A 199 28.50 17.27 -29.93
CA THR A 199 28.20 18.60 -29.35
C THR A 199 26.74 19.10 -29.38
N SER A 200 26.07 19.15 -28.21
CA SER A 200 25.17 20.25 -27.80
C SER A 200 24.57 20.04 -26.39
N SER A 201 24.81 21.01 -25.49
CA SER A 201 24.03 21.40 -24.30
C SER A 201 23.91 20.47 -23.06
N ASP A 202 24.63 20.88 -22.02
CA ASP A 202 24.72 20.38 -20.63
C ASP A 202 23.45 20.52 -19.76
N ILE A 203 22.29 20.00 -20.18
CA ILE A 203 21.07 20.02 -19.33
C ILE A 203 20.51 18.62 -19.02
N SER A 204 20.86 17.60 -19.81
CA SER A 204 20.27 16.26 -19.67
C SER A 204 20.78 15.43 -18.47
N HIS A 205 21.94 15.76 -17.90
CA HIS A 205 22.53 14.93 -16.84
C HIS A 205 21.98 15.20 -15.43
N ASN A 206 21.24 16.30 -15.20
CA ASN A 206 20.88 16.75 -13.85
C ASN A 206 19.40 16.55 -13.49
N CYS A 207 18.61 15.91 -14.35
CA CYS A 207 17.18 15.67 -14.13
C CYS A 207 16.82 14.18 -14.12
N ASN A 208 17.77 13.29 -13.82
CA ASN A 208 17.53 11.85 -13.78
C ASN A 208 17.09 11.42 -12.38
N LEU A 209 15.92 10.79 -12.27
CA LEU A 209 15.43 10.20 -11.01
C LEU A 209 16.43 9.21 -10.37
N ASN A 210 17.29 8.56 -11.18
CA ASN A 210 18.30 7.62 -10.71
C ASN A 210 19.35 8.25 -9.78
N ASN A 211 19.51 9.58 -9.82
CA ASN A 211 20.51 10.31 -9.03
C ASN A 211 19.92 10.97 -7.78
N ILE A 212 18.63 10.76 -7.51
CA ILE A 212 17.96 11.36 -6.35
C ILE A 212 18.33 10.59 -5.09
N SER A 213 18.69 11.31 -4.04
CA SER A 213 18.78 10.79 -2.68
C SER A 213 17.40 10.79 -2.02
N PRO A 214 16.76 9.63 -1.80
CA PRO A 214 15.43 9.57 -1.21
C PRO A 214 15.42 10.11 0.22
N LYS A 215 14.33 10.80 0.58
CA LYS A 215 14.15 11.41 1.92
C LYS A 215 13.33 10.55 2.87
N SER A 216 12.63 9.55 2.33
CA SER A 216 11.78 8.60 3.04
C SER A 216 11.63 7.33 2.20
N ASN A 217 11.14 6.26 2.82
CA ASN A 217 10.80 5.02 2.10
C ASN A 217 9.70 5.26 1.05
N GLN A 218 8.74 6.12 1.34
CA GLN A 218 7.67 6.51 0.41
C GLN A 218 8.25 7.29 -0.77
N HIS A 219 9.22 8.17 -0.53
CA HIS A 219 9.89 8.91 -1.59
C HIS A 219 10.67 7.94 -2.50
N ALA A 220 11.43 7.00 -1.93
CA ALA A 220 12.13 5.97 -2.70
C ALA A 220 11.15 5.12 -3.53
N TYR A 221 10.04 4.70 -2.93
CA TYR A 221 9.02 3.90 -3.59
C TYR A 221 8.34 4.67 -4.74
N ALA A 222 7.98 5.93 -4.54
CA ALA A 222 7.41 6.79 -5.56
C ALA A 222 8.34 6.96 -6.76
N ILE A 223 9.65 7.12 -6.52
CA ILE A 223 10.68 7.17 -7.58
C ILE A 223 10.67 5.87 -8.39
N VAL A 224 10.81 4.72 -7.71
CA VAL A 224 10.90 3.41 -8.37
C VAL A 224 9.64 3.11 -9.18
N ILE A 225 8.44 3.37 -8.64
CA ILE A 225 7.18 3.12 -9.37
C ILE A 225 7.10 4.04 -10.59
N LEU A 226 7.39 5.34 -10.45
CA LEU A 226 7.31 6.27 -11.58
C LEU A 226 8.22 5.82 -12.72
N GLN A 227 9.45 5.39 -12.42
CA GLN A 227 10.40 4.88 -13.40
C GLN A 227 9.85 3.65 -14.14
N HIS A 228 9.40 2.63 -13.41
CA HIS A 228 8.87 1.41 -14.01
C HIS A 228 7.59 1.66 -14.79
N TYR A 229 6.72 2.54 -14.30
CA TYR A 229 5.48 2.90 -14.96
C TYR A 229 5.75 3.57 -16.30
N LEU A 230 6.62 4.58 -16.34
CA LEU A 230 6.97 5.28 -17.58
C LEU A 230 7.73 4.38 -18.57
N ALA A 231 8.58 3.47 -18.07
CA ALA A 231 9.33 2.57 -18.93
C ALA A 231 8.45 1.51 -19.62
N LYS A 232 7.33 1.12 -19.00
CA LYS A 232 6.53 -0.05 -19.41
C LYS A 232 5.11 0.27 -19.89
N HIS A 233 4.57 1.45 -19.59
CA HIS A 233 3.20 1.78 -19.95
C HIS A 233 3.04 1.91 -21.48
N PRO A 234 2.10 1.17 -22.12
CA PRO A 234 2.03 1.08 -23.58
C PRO A 234 1.63 2.39 -24.28
N LEU A 235 0.87 3.25 -23.62
CA LEU A 235 0.39 4.52 -24.17
C LEU A 235 1.28 5.73 -23.84
N ILE A 236 2.24 5.59 -22.92
CA ILE A 236 3.14 6.67 -22.55
C ILE A 236 4.43 6.42 -23.30
N SER A 237 4.86 7.40 -24.11
CA SER A 237 6.12 7.27 -24.84
C SER A 237 7.28 7.10 -23.86
N LYS A 238 8.16 6.12 -24.13
CA LYS A 238 9.41 5.88 -23.40
C LYS A 238 10.36 7.05 -23.59
N SER A 239 10.12 8.15 -22.89
CA SER A 239 11.01 9.30 -22.90
C SER A 239 11.21 9.77 -21.47
N ASP A 240 12.46 9.85 -21.05
CA ASP A 240 12.85 10.72 -19.95
C ASP A 240 12.19 12.10 -20.16
N PRO A 241 11.66 12.73 -19.10
CA PRO A 241 10.98 14.00 -19.27
C PRO A 241 11.90 15.05 -19.92
N PRO A 242 11.31 16.01 -20.67
CA PRO A 242 9.89 16.36 -20.64
C PRO A 242 8.99 15.43 -21.46
N SER A 243 8.04 14.78 -20.78
CA SER A 243 6.94 14.03 -21.38
C SER A 243 5.94 15.01 -22.01
N THR A 244 5.20 14.56 -23.02
CA THR A 244 4.06 15.30 -23.57
C THR A 244 2.90 15.41 -22.58
N LEU A 245 2.94 14.66 -21.47
CA LEU A 245 1.94 14.66 -20.42
C LEU A 245 2.39 15.58 -19.26
N PRO A 246 1.77 16.76 -19.09
CA PRO A 246 2.20 17.71 -18.05
C PRO A 246 2.10 17.16 -16.63
N LEU A 247 1.16 16.26 -16.35
CA LEU A 247 1.01 15.67 -15.02
C LEU A 247 2.19 14.76 -14.67
N ILE A 248 2.70 13.99 -15.62
CA ILE A 248 3.91 13.18 -15.45
C ILE A 248 5.12 14.08 -15.17
N ASN A 249 5.26 15.19 -15.91
CA ASN A 249 6.32 16.16 -15.66
C ASN A 249 6.22 16.74 -14.25
N PHE A 250 5.00 17.06 -13.80
CA PHE A 250 4.77 17.52 -12.44
C PHE A 250 5.24 16.48 -11.40
N LEU A 251 4.83 15.21 -11.53
CA LEU A 251 5.25 14.15 -10.60
C LEU A 251 6.77 14.01 -10.56
N TRP A 252 7.43 14.01 -11.73
CA TRP A 252 8.88 13.93 -11.81
C TRP A 252 9.57 15.08 -11.06
N PHE A 253 9.15 16.32 -11.32
CA PHE A 253 9.71 17.49 -10.64
C PHE A 253 9.33 17.56 -9.16
N LEU A 254 8.17 17.03 -8.78
CA LEU A 254 7.77 16.93 -7.37
C LEU A 254 8.75 16.04 -6.60
N LEU A 255 9.13 14.88 -7.15
CA LEU A 255 10.10 13.98 -6.51
C LEU A 255 11.48 14.65 -6.37
N ILE A 256 11.95 15.33 -7.41
CA ILE A 256 13.18 16.14 -7.33
C ILE A 256 13.06 17.26 -6.27
N ALA A 257 11.92 17.95 -6.22
CA ALA A 257 11.69 19.02 -5.26
C ALA A 257 11.70 18.51 -3.82
N ILE A 258 11.17 17.31 -3.57
CA ILE A 258 11.19 16.67 -2.24
C ILE A 258 12.64 16.42 -1.79
N GLU A 259 13.53 15.98 -2.67
CA GLU A 259 14.95 15.86 -2.34
C GLU A 259 15.57 17.22 -1.98
N GLY A 260 15.27 18.24 -2.76
CA GLY A 260 15.79 19.60 -2.54
C GLY A 260 15.24 20.26 -1.26
N GLY A 261 14.04 19.89 -0.82
CA GLY A 261 13.38 20.41 0.39
C GLY A 261 13.04 21.91 0.36
N LYS A 262 13.17 22.57 -0.80
CA LYS A 262 12.94 24.03 -0.93
C LYS A 262 11.47 24.33 -1.15
N THR A 263 10.82 24.93 -0.15
CA THR A 263 9.41 25.35 -0.21
C THR A 263 9.08 26.24 -1.41
N SER A 264 10.00 27.14 -1.79
CA SER A 264 9.82 28.00 -2.97
C SER A 264 9.74 27.21 -4.28
N THR A 265 10.51 26.14 -4.42
CA THR A 265 10.47 25.26 -5.60
C THR A 265 9.13 24.52 -5.68
N PHE A 266 8.67 23.99 -4.54
CA PHE A 266 7.37 23.33 -4.45
C PHE A 266 6.22 24.27 -4.83
N ASN A 267 6.19 25.49 -4.28
CA ASN A 267 5.13 26.47 -4.61
C ASN A 267 5.13 26.85 -6.10
N VAL A 268 6.31 27.08 -6.69
CA VAL A 268 6.42 27.36 -8.14
C VAL A 268 5.89 26.19 -8.98
N LEU A 269 6.11 24.94 -8.56
CA LEU A 269 5.55 23.77 -9.23
C LEU A 269 4.01 23.76 -9.14
N LEU A 270 3.45 24.01 -7.96
CA LEU A 270 2.00 24.07 -7.78
C LEU A 270 1.36 25.16 -8.67
N ASP A 271 1.94 26.34 -8.70
CA ASP A 271 1.44 27.47 -9.51
C ASP A 271 1.50 27.14 -11.00
N LYS A 272 2.62 26.58 -11.48
CA LYS A 272 2.84 26.29 -12.90
C LYS A 272 1.95 25.15 -13.41
N TYR A 273 1.70 24.13 -12.60
CA TYR A 273 0.93 22.95 -13.00
C TYR A 273 -0.54 22.98 -12.54
N GLY A 274 -0.99 24.06 -11.90
CA GLY A 274 -2.35 24.23 -11.37
C GLY A 274 -3.48 23.73 -12.28
N PRO A 275 -3.55 24.07 -13.58
CA PRO A 275 -4.60 23.58 -14.47
C PRO A 275 -4.69 22.05 -14.57
N VAL A 276 -3.54 21.38 -14.55
CA VAL A 276 -3.45 19.92 -14.68
C VAL A 276 -3.77 19.25 -13.35
N LEU A 277 -3.38 19.87 -12.24
CA LEU A 277 -3.70 19.41 -10.88
C LEU A 277 -5.19 19.52 -10.56
N ASN A 278 -5.92 20.43 -11.21
CA ASN A 278 -7.37 20.56 -11.04
C ASN A 278 -8.19 19.45 -11.74
N ARG A 279 -7.55 18.54 -12.48
CA ARG A 279 -8.22 17.36 -13.07
C ARG A 279 -8.77 16.41 -12.02
N ASP A 280 -8.12 16.32 -10.86
CA ASP A 280 -8.59 15.57 -9.69
C ASP A 280 -8.64 16.50 -8.47
N PRO A 281 -9.84 16.82 -7.94
CA PRO A 281 -9.99 17.65 -6.76
C PRO A 281 -9.23 17.14 -5.52
N ALA A 282 -9.03 15.82 -5.39
CA ALA A 282 -8.35 15.22 -4.24
C ALA A 282 -6.85 15.59 -4.17
N TYR A 283 -6.23 15.94 -5.30
CA TYR A 283 -4.80 16.29 -5.32
C TYR A 283 -4.47 17.50 -4.46
N LYS A 284 -5.40 18.43 -4.28
CA LYS A 284 -5.18 19.61 -3.43
C LYS A 284 -4.86 19.21 -1.99
N GLU A 285 -5.59 18.22 -1.47
CA GLU A 285 -5.42 17.75 -0.10
C GLU A 285 -4.15 16.91 0.04
N TYR A 286 -3.85 16.06 -0.95
CA TYR A 286 -2.60 15.31 -0.96
C TYR A 286 -1.39 16.24 -1.00
N LEU A 287 -1.42 17.27 -1.85
CA LEU A 287 -0.33 18.21 -2.01
C LEU A 287 -0.16 19.12 -0.79
N GLN A 288 -1.25 19.48 -0.11
CA GLN A 288 -1.15 20.14 1.20
C GLN A 288 -0.40 19.25 2.19
N ARG A 289 -0.80 17.97 2.29
CA ARG A 289 -0.16 17.02 3.20
C ARG A 289 1.31 16.77 2.86
N ILE A 290 1.65 16.68 1.59
CA ILE A 290 3.04 16.57 1.11
C ILE A 290 3.84 17.83 1.47
N GLY A 291 3.22 19.01 1.33
CA GLY A 291 3.77 20.30 1.77
C GLY A 291 4.14 20.31 3.25
N GLU A 292 3.28 19.77 4.09
CA GLU A 292 3.52 19.62 5.53
C GLU A 292 4.67 18.66 5.82
N LEU A 293 4.66 17.48 5.18
CA LEU A 293 5.61 16.39 5.48
C LEU A 293 7.03 16.66 4.98
N TYR A 294 7.19 17.20 3.77
CA TYR A 294 8.49 17.31 3.10
C TYR A 294 9.03 18.73 3.02
N PHE A 295 8.18 19.75 3.18
CA PHE A 295 8.57 21.17 2.99
C PHE A 295 8.31 22.04 4.23
N GLY A 296 7.85 21.45 5.33
CA GLY A 296 7.63 22.15 6.60
C GLY A 296 6.54 23.23 6.53
N ILE A 297 5.65 23.16 5.54
CA ILE A 297 4.55 24.12 5.39
C ILE A 297 3.55 23.85 6.51
N ARG A 298 3.30 24.83 7.37
CA ARG A 298 2.29 24.68 8.41
C ARG A 298 0.89 24.65 7.77
N PRO A 299 0.00 23.74 8.19
CA PRO A 299 -1.36 23.72 7.67
C PRO A 299 -2.01 25.07 7.96
N VAL A 300 -2.62 25.69 6.96
CA VAL A 300 -3.51 26.82 7.20
C VAL A 300 -4.77 26.21 7.83
N HIS A 301 -4.83 26.16 9.16
CA HIS A 301 -6.02 25.79 9.92
C HIS A 301 -7.11 26.84 9.70
N SER A 302 -7.68 26.84 8.51
CA SER A 302 -8.96 27.48 8.25
C SER A 302 -10.02 26.48 8.69
N ASN A 303 -10.90 26.94 9.57
CA ASN A 303 -12.01 26.21 10.16
C ASN A 303 -13.03 25.81 9.06
N ARG A 304 -12.66 24.87 8.18
CA ARG A 304 -13.39 24.59 6.94
C ARG A 304 -14.11 23.24 7.03
N GLY A 305 -15.26 23.28 7.68
CA GLY A 305 -16.28 22.25 7.54
C GLY A 305 -16.68 22.12 6.06
N GLY A 306 -16.73 20.90 5.54
CA GLY A 306 -17.33 20.63 4.23
C GLY A 306 -16.81 19.39 3.50
N PHE A 307 -15.50 19.22 3.33
CA PHE A 307 -14.93 18.11 2.53
C PHE A 307 -13.56 17.61 3.05
N GLY A 308 -12.70 18.50 3.56
CA GLY A 308 -11.37 18.13 4.07
C GLY A 308 -11.37 17.27 5.35
N GLY A 309 -12.46 17.28 6.13
CA GLY A 309 -12.60 16.38 7.28
C GLY A 309 -12.91 14.93 6.89
N PHE A 310 -13.63 14.71 5.78
CA PHE A 310 -13.96 13.37 5.29
C PHE A 310 -12.75 12.67 4.67
N LEU A 311 -11.93 13.41 3.94
CA LEU A 311 -10.68 12.89 3.39
C LEU A 311 -9.57 12.81 4.44
N SER A 312 -9.55 13.67 5.47
CA SER A 312 -8.71 13.45 6.64
C SER A 312 -9.07 12.14 7.35
N ASN A 313 -10.35 11.83 7.53
CA ASN A 313 -10.78 10.54 8.09
C ASN A 313 -10.54 9.36 7.12
N PHE A 314 -10.63 9.58 5.81
CA PHE A 314 -10.27 8.58 4.79
C PHE A 314 -8.77 8.30 4.80
N LEU A 315 -7.93 9.33 4.80
CA LEU A 315 -6.47 9.22 4.93
C LEU A 315 -6.10 8.62 6.29
N GLN A 316 -6.80 8.99 7.36
CA GLN A 316 -6.65 8.35 8.68
C GLN A 316 -7.00 6.86 8.59
N SER A 317 -8.05 6.47 7.85
CA SER A 317 -8.38 5.05 7.63
C SER A 317 -7.35 4.27 6.78
N PHE A 318 -6.49 4.96 6.01
CA PHE A 318 -5.29 4.35 5.40
C PHE A 318 -4.11 4.30 6.38
N VAL A 319 -4.09 5.15 7.40
CA VAL A 319 -2.99 5.28 8.37
C VAL A 319 -3.23 4.45 9.65
N GLU A 320 -4.49 4.19 10.03
CA GLU A 320 -4.90 3.62 11.33
C GLU A 320 -4.51 2.15 11.57
N ASP A 321 -3.98 1.44 10.58
CA ASP A 321 -3.46 0.07 10.78
C ASP A 321 -2.09 0.02 11.53
N ASN A 322 -1.56 1.15 12.02
CA ASN A 322 -0.25 1.20 12.68
C ASN A 322 -0.20 1.83 14.08
N ASP A 323 -1.28 2.48 14.55
CA ASP A 323 -1.25 3.23 15.82
C ASP A 323 -2.38 2.77 16.75
N ASP A 324 -2.21 1.60 17.37
CA ASP A 324 -2.99 1.18 18.54
C ASP A 324 -2.03 0.61 19.61
N ASP A 325 -1.07 1.43 20.03
CA ASP A 325 -0.19 1.17 21.17
C ASP A 325 -0.58 2.12 22.32
N SER A 326 -1.60 1.72 23.06
CA SER A 326 -1.73 2.08 24.47
C SER A 326 -2.69 1.12 25.14
N ASN A 327 -2.15 0.23 25.99
CA ASN A 327 -2.66 -0.06 27.33
C ASN A 327 -1.82 -1.18 27.96
N ASP A 328 -1.01 -0.80 28.95
CA ASP A 328 -0.48 -1.53 30.13
C ASP A 328 0.27 -0.41 30.91
N ASP A 329 0.02 -0.04 32.16
CA ASP A 329 -0.54 -0.68 33.34
C ASP A 329 -1.24 0.38 34.22
N GLU A 330 -2.35 0.04 34.89
CA GLU A 330 -2.51 0.34 36.33
C GLU A 330 -3.71 -0.43 36.93
N ASP A 331 -3.43 -1.03 38.09
CA ASP A 331 -4.23 -1.98 38.85
C ASP A 331 -5.22 -1.29 39.81
N GLY A 332 -6.38 -1.93 40.02
CA GLY A 332 -7.15 -1.89 41.26
C GLY A 332 -8.23 -0.81 41.46
N GLY A 333 -9.50 -1.22 41.59
CA GLY A 333 -10.48 -0.47 42.38
C GLY A 333 -11.95 -0.55 41.93
N ASP A 334 -12.67 -1.48 42.56
CA ASP A 334 -14.12 -1.71 42.56
C ASP A 334 -15.02 -0.45 42.65
N SER A 335 -16.11 -0.38 41.87
CA SER A 335 -17.51 -0.32 42.37
C SER A 335 -18.54 0.20 41.34
N SER A 336 -19.73 -0.39 41.45
CA SER A 336 -20.95 -0.27 40.65
C SER A 336 -21.48 1.15 40.36
N SER A 337 -22.08 1.36 39.18
CA SER A 337 -23.50 1.75 39.10
C SER A 337 -24.05 1.71 37.67
N THR A 338 -25.31 1.28 37.62
CA THR A 338 -26.30 1.23 36.54
C THR A 338 -26.41 2.48 35.68
N GLY A 339 -26.57 2.29 34.37
CA GLY A 339 -27.02 3.30 33.44
C GLY A 339 -27.39 2.70 32.08
N VAL A 340 -28.62 2.19 31.99
CA VAL A 340 -29.26 1.82 30.72
C VAL A 340 -29.40 3.07 29.85
N ASN A 341 -28.93 3.02 28.61
CA ASN A 341 -29.63 3.66 27.49
C ASN A 341 -29.25 3.06 26.12
N THR A 342 -30.32 2.71 25.44
CA THR A 342 -30.53 2.32 24.04
C THR A 342 -29.87 3.23 23.00
N ALA A 343 -29.29 2.65 21.93
CA ALA A 343 -29.58 3.03 20.54
C ALA A 343 -28.90 2.07 19.57
N SER A 344 -29.71 1.20 18.97
CA SER A 344 -29.41 0.36 17.82
C SER A 344 -29.31 1.18 16.53
N GLY A 345 -28.35 0.81 15.67
CA GLY A 345 -28.46 0.94 14.21
C GLY A 345 -27.88 2.22 13.61
N SER A 346 -26.66 2.13 13.06
CA SER A 346 -26.18 2.96 11.92
C SER A 346 -24.70 2.67 11.61
N ALA A 347 -24.40 1.47 11.08
CA ALA A 347 -23.07 1.16 10.51
C ALA A 347 -23.13 0.78 9.02
N GLU A 348 -24.32 0.72 8.41
CA GLU A 348 -24.51 0.18 7.06
C GLU A 348 -24.60 1.21 5.92
N GLN A 349 -24.46 2.52 6.19
CA GLN A 349 -24.71 3.55 5.17
C GLN A 349 -23.49 4.32 4.66
N SER A 350 -22.31 4.18 5.27
CA SER A 350 -21.12 4.94 4.82
C SER A 350 -20.26 4.19 3.79
N ALA A 351 -20.43 2.88 3.61
CA ALA A 351 -19.69 2.09 2.62
C ALA A 351 -20.23 2.21 1.18
N ASN A 352 -21.41 2.81 0.97
CA ASN A 352 -22.04 2.92 -0.35
C ASN A 352 -21.59 4.13 -1.17
N ASN A 353 -21.04 5.18 -0.56
CA ASN A 353 -20.68 6.41 -1.28
C ASN A 353 -19.30 6.38 -1.97
N SER A 354 -18.46 5.39 -1.67
CA SER A 354 -17.17 5.19 -2.36
C SER A 354 -17.26 4.18 -3.50
N ARG A 355 -18.37 3.42 -3.59
CA ARG A 355 -18.72 2.59 -4.74
C ARG A 355 -19.20 3.44 -5.94
N THR A 356 -19.66 4.67 -5.72
CA THR A 356 -20.46 5.39 -6.71
C THR A 356 -19.69 6.23 -7.75
N SER A 357 -18.37 6.44 -7.66
CA SER A 357 -17.66 7.21 -8.70
C SER A 357 -16.94 6.35 -9.75
N LEU A 358 -16.40 5.19 -9.38
CA LEU A 358 -15.72 4.26 -10.30
C LEU A 358 -16.50 2.96 -10.54
N SER A 359 -17.16 2.37 -9.52
CA SER A 359 -17.99 1.17 -9.73
C SER A 359 -19.34 1.48 -10.40
N ALA A 360 -19.90 2.68 -10.20
CA ALA A 360 -21.06 3.12 -10.97
C ALA A 360 -20.76 3.28 -12.48
N ARG A 361 -19.49 3.46 -12.87
CA ARG A 361 -19.08 3.54 -14.28
C ARG A 361 -18.87 2.18 -14.94
N GLN A 362 -18.57 1.13 -14.16
CA GLN A 362 -18.48 -0.25 -14.66
C GLN A 362 -19.85 -0.79 -15.14
N ASN A 363 -20.96 -0.37 -14.52
CA ASN A 363 -22.29 -0.85 -14.89
C ASN A 363 -22.91 -0.15 -16.11
N LEU A 364 -22.43 1.05 -16.49
CA LEU A 364 -22.93 1.76 -17.68
C LEU A 364 -22.32 1.22 -18.98
N GLN A 365 -21.17 0.56 -18.90
CA GLN A 365 -20.44 0.08 -20.08
C GLN A 365 -20.86 -1.34 -20.51
N GLN A 366 -21.57 -2.09 -19.66
CA GLN A 366 -22.18 -3.37 -20.06
C GLN A 366 -23.56 -3.20 -20.70
N SER A 367 -24.19 -2.03 -20.59
CA SER A 367 -25.52 -1.77 -21.17
C SER A 367 -25.51 -1.14 -22.57
N GLU A 368 -24.36 -0.71 -23.09
CA GLU A 368 -24.27 -0.11 -24.44
C GLU A 368 -23.86 -1.10 -25.54
N ASP A 369 -23.57 -2.37 -25.20
CA ASP A 369 -23.27 -3.44 -26.18
C ASP A 369 -24.46 -4.39 -26.45
N LEU A 370 -25.67 -4.01 -26.02
CA LEU A 370 -26.91 -4.72 -26.32
C LEU A 370 -28.01 -3.71 -26.70
N ASP A 371 -27.91 -3.16 -27.90
CA ASP A 371 -29.05 -2.80 -28.76
C ASP A 371 -28.61 -2.55 -30.22
#